data_AF-A0A7W5JZB7-F1
#
_entry.id   AF-A0A7W5JZB7-F1
#
_cell.length_a   1.000
_cell.length_b   1.000
_cell.length_c   1.000
_cell.angle_alpha   90.00
_cell.angle_beta   90.00
_cell.angle_gamma   90.00
#
_symmetry.space_group_name_H-M   'P 1'
#
loop_
_entity.id
_entity.type
_entity.pdbx_description
1 polymer ?
#
loop_
_entity_poly.entity_id
_entity_poly.type
_entity_poly.pdbx_seq_one_letter_code
_entity_poly.pdbx_strand_id
1 'polypeptide(L)'
;MRSEDVRTLQLAPLWVLSALVGTHTRFAEPDLATFWDAVVSEGLRAPAAARDLLATLTLDRTGLLLDLELDGRSVVSGLRDVVTVLGPADRVAGYRRALVRIGGAVARARGPYGCQISSEDLNRLLLVAQLLDYSPSRADAA
;
A
#
# COMPACT_ATOMS: atom_id res chain seq x y z
N MET A 1 -3.89 6.76 -19.05
CA MET A 1 -4.37 7.02 -17.68
C MET A 1 -4.14 8.50 -17.40
N ARG A 2 -5.06 9.22 -16.75
CA ARG A 2 -4.86 10.67 -16.47
C ARG A 2 -3.74 10.84 -15.44
N SER A 3 -3.10 12.01 -15.39
CA SER A 3 -2.03 12.27 -14.42
C SER A 3 -2.51 12.12 -12.97
N GLU A 4 -3.75 12.54 -12.68
CA GLU A 4 -4.38 12.40 -11.36
C GLU A 4 -4.65 10.94 -10.97
N ASP A 5 -5.03 10.10 -11.94
CA ASP A 5 -5.20 8.66 -11.75
C ASP A 5 -3.86 8.01 -11.38
N VAL A 6 -2.79 8.32 -12.12
CA VAL A 6 -1.43 7.83 -11.83
C VAL A 6 -0.99 8.26 -10.44
N ARG A 7 -1.22 9.52 -10.09
CA ARG A 7 -0.90 10.07 -8.78
C ARG A 7 -1.65 9.37 -7.64
N THR A 8 -2.94 9.11 -7.84
CA THR A 8 -3.77 8.36 -6.88
C THR A 8 -3.22 6.95 -6.68
N LEU A 9 -2.80 6.27 -7.75
CA LEU A 9 -2.16 4.97 -7.62
C LEU A 9 -0.80 5.08 -6.92
N GLN A 10 0.01 6.11 -7.19
CA GLN A 10 1.29 6.31 -6.49
C GLN A 10 1.11 6.58 -4.98
N LEU A 11 0.02 7.21 -4.55
CA LEU A 11 -0.27 7.41 -3.12
C LEU A 11 -0.87 6.17 -2.45
N ALA A 12 -1.38 5.20 -3.22
CA ALA A 12 -2.06 4.02 -2.70
C ALA A 12 -1.26 3.24 -1.63
N PRO A 13 0.04 2.93 -1.83
CA PRO A 13 0.80 2.21 -0.82
C PRO A 13 0.95 3.00 0.49
N LEU A 14 1.02 4.33 0.41
CA LEU A 14 1.12 5.20 1.59
C LEU A 14 -0.20 5.29 2.36
N TRP A 15 -1.35 5.28 1.68
CA TRP A 15 -2.65 5.14 2.37
C TRP A 15 -2.78 3.78 3.06
N VAL A 16 -2.24 2.70 2.47
CA VAL A 16 -2.18 1.39 3.14
C VAL A 16 -1.33 1.46 4.41
N LEU A 17 -0.15 2.08 4.35
CA LEU A 17 0.70 2.31 5.52
C LEU A 17 -0.03 3.13 6.60
N SER A 18 -0.71 4.20 6.19
CA SER A 18 -1.51 5.07 7.07
C SER A 18 -2.62 4.30 7.79
N ALA A 19 -3.32 3.42 7.06
CA ALA A 19 -4.36 2.58 7.63
C ALA A 19 -3.83 1.61 8.70
N LEU A 20 -2.60 1.09 8.51
CA LEU A 20 -1.97 0.13 9.41
C LEU A 20 -1.38 0.80 10.64
N VAL A 21 -0.63 1.88 10.47
CA VAL A 21 0.02 2.61 11.58
C VAL A 21 -0.99 3.40 12.40
N GLY A 22 -2.14 3.75 11.81
CA GLY A 22 -3.17 4.55 12.47
C GLY A 22 -2.82 6.04 12.53
N THR A 23 -1.76 6.45 11.83
CA THR A 23 -1.37 7.86 11.65
C THR A 23 -1.54 8.25 10.19
N HIS A 24 -1.92 9.50 9.91
CA HIS A 24 -2.14 9.95 8.53
C HIS A 24 -0.84 10.28 7.78
N THR A 25 0.16 10.87 8.45
CA THR A 25 1.36 11.38 7.77
C THR A 25 2.65 11.22 8.58
N ARG A 26 2.54 10.99 9.88
CA ARG A 26 3.69 10.87 10.79
C ARG A 26 3.99 9.40 11.05
N PHE A 27 4.89 8.86 10.24
CA PHE A 27 5.35 7.48 10.36
C PHE A 27 6.64 7.41 11.18
N ALA A 28 6.78 6.37 11.99
CA ALA A 28 8.06 6.10 12.63
C ALA A 28 9.07 5.66 11.57
N GLU A 29 10.33 6.05 11.75
CA GLU A 29 11.44 5.64 10.87
C GLU A 29 11.52 4.13 10.59
N PRO A 30 11.37 3.21 11.58
CA PRO A 30 11.39 1.77 11.30
C PRO A 30 10.22 1.29 10.42
N ASP A 31 9.05 1.93 10.55
CA ASP A 31 7.88 1.60 9.71
C ASP A 31 8.13 2.02 8.26
N LEU A 32 8.71 3.21 8.05
CA LEU A 32 9.07 3.71 6.72
C LEU A 32 10.17 2.87 6.06
N ALA A 33 11.21 2.48 6.81
CA ALA A 33 12.28 1.64 6.29
C ALA A 33 11.71 0.29 5.79
N THR A 34 10.92 -0.38 6.63
CA THR A 34 10.26 -1.64 6.28
C THR A 34 9.33 -1.48 5.08
N PHE A 35 8.56 -0.39 5.05
CA PHE A 35 7.64 -0.10 3.96
C PHE A 35 8.35 0.04 2.63
N TRP A 36 9.44 0.81 2.56
CA TRP A 36 10.19 0.97 1.31
C TRP A 36 10.86 -0.32 0.86
N ASP A 37 11.37 -1.12 1.78
CA ASP A 37 11.92 -2.45 1.47
C ASP A 37 10.82 -3.39 0.92
N ALA A 38 9.62 -3.34 1.49
CA ALA A 38 8.47 -4.10 1.01
C ALA A 38 8.02 -3.65 -0.39
N VAL A 39 8.01 -2.34 -0.67
CA VAL A 39 7.69 -1.79 -2.00
C VAL A 39 8.68 -2.29 -3.06
N VAL A 40 9.98 -2.26 -2.75
CA VAL A 40 11.02 -2.76 -3.66
C VAL A 40 10.89 -4.27 -3.86
N SER A 41 10.74 -5.03 -2.77
CA SER A 41 10.63 -6.50 -2.78
C SER A 41 9.42 -6.97 -3.58
N GLU A 42 8.25 -6.34 -3.38
CA GLU A 42 7.04 -6.68 -4.12
C GLU A 42 7.11 -6.21 -5.58
N GLY A 43 7.77 -5.08 -5.88
CA GLY A 43 8.02 -4.64 -7.26
C GLY A 43 8.77 -5.70 -8.09
N LEU A 44 9.74 -6.39 -7.48
CA LEU A 44 10.50 -7.46 -8.15
C LEU A 44 9.63 -8.70 -8.48
N ARG A 45 8.61 -8.97 -7.67
CA ARG A 45 7.70 -10.13 -7.82
C ARG A 45 6.44 -9.81 -8.60
N ALA A 46 6.09 -8.53 -8.72
CA ALA A 46 4.86 -8.08 -9.36
C ALA A 46 4.92 -8.25 -10.90
N PRO A 47 3.73 -8.36 -11.56
CA PRO A 47 3.62 -8.24 -13.01
C PRO A 47 4.18 -6.91 -13.52
N ALA A 48 4.59 -6.87 -14.79
CA ALA A 48 5.27 -5.71 -15.38
C ALA A 48 4.56 -4.36 -15.12
N ALA A 49 3.24 -4.29 -15.33
CA ALA A 49 2.48 -3.05 -15.12
C ALA A 49 2.51 -2.56 -13.66
N ALA A 50 2.38 -3.46 -12.69
CA ALA A 50 2.47 -3.11 -11.27
C ALA A 50 3.90 -2.79 -10.85
N ARG A 51 4.89 -3.51 -11.40
CA ARG A 51 6.32 -3.24 -11.17
C ARG A 51 6.72 -1.85 -11.65
N ASP A 52 6.33 -1.47 -12.86
CA ASP A 52 6.67 -0.17 -13.44
C ASP A 52 6.09 0.95 -12.58
N LEU A 53 4.84 0.80 -12.13
CA LEU A 53 4.22 1.74 -11.21
C LEU A 53 4.97 1.78 -9.87
N LEU A 54 5.25 0.63 -9.24
CA LEU A 54 5.98 0.54 -7.97
C LEU A 54 7.39 1.15 -8.05
N ALA A 55 8.08 0.99 -9.19
CA ALA A 55 9.38 1.59 -9.44
C ALA A 55 9.31 3.13 -9.40
N THR A 56 8.24 3.74 -9.90
CA THR A 56 8.08 5.20 -9.83
C THR A 56 8.04 5.73 -8.40
N LEU A 57 7.54 4.95 -7.43
CA LEU A 57 7.52 5.39 -6.03
C LEU A 57 8.91 5.50 -5.42
N THR A 58 9.87 4.72 -5.92
CA THR A 58 11.20 4.67 -5.35
C THR A 58 12.11 5.80 -5.86
N LEU A 59 11.69 6.51 -6.92
CA LEU A 59 12.45 7.61 -7.53
C LEU A 59 12.43 8.87 -6.66
N ASP A 60 11.30 9.18 -6.02
CA ASP A 60 11.15 10.35 -5.16
C ASP A 60 10.29 10.05 -3.92
N ARG A 61 10.91 9.35 -2.97
CA ARG A 61 10.25 8.93 -1.71
C ARG A 61 9.82 10.12 -0.86
N THR A 62 10.67 11.15 -0.79
CA THR A 62 10.42 12.34 0.05
C THR A 62 9.31 13.19 -0.55
N GLY A 63 9.32 13.39 -1.88
CA GLY A 63 8.23 14.07 -2.57
C GLY A 63 6.89 13.38 -2.33
N LEU A 64 6.82 12.05 -2.44
CA LEU A 64 5.58 11.31 -2.20
C LEU A 64 5.05 11.41 -0.76
N LEU A 65 5.93 11.47 0.24
CA LEU A 65 5.51 11.69 1.63
C LEU A 65 4.95 13.10 1.83
N LEU A 66 5.58 14.11 1.23
CA LEU A 66 5.06 15.48 1.23
C LEU A 66 3.72 15.55 0.49
N ASP A 67 3.60 14.85 -0.63
CA ASP A 67 2.38 14.79 -1.42
C ASP A 67 1.23 14.15 -0.66
N LEU A 68 1.51 13.12 0.14
CA LEU A 68 0.53 12.52 1.06
C LEU A 68 0.15 13.51 2.16
N GLU A 69 1.10 14.26 2.71
CA GLU A 69 0.83 15.24 3.76
C GLU A 69 -0.03 16.41 3.27
N LEU A 70 0.15 16.78 2.00
CA LEU A 70 -0.66 17.79 1.31
C LEU A 70 -1.97 17.20 0.75
N ASP A 71 -2.11 15.88 0.67
CA ASP A 71 -3.32 15.22 0.20
C ASP A 71 -4.43 15.41 1.23
N GLY A 72 -5.47 16.14 0.86
CA GLY A 72 -6.60 16.44 1.74
C GLY A 72 -7.60 15.30 1.90
N ARG A 73 -7.40 14.15 1.25
CA ARG A 73 -8.35 13.02 1.32
C ARG A 73 -8.07 12.17 2.54
N SER A 74 -9.13 11.61 3.11
CA SER A 74 -8.99 10.58 4.14
C SER A 74 -8.45 9.28 3.52
N VAL A 75 -7.80 8.45 4.35
CA VAL A 75 -7.29 7.13 3.95
C VAL A 75 -8.38 6.28 3.28
N VAL A 76 -9.60 6.30 3.80
CA VAL A 76 -10.73 5.55 3.25
C VAL A 76 -11.12 6.09 1.87
N SER A 77 -11.18 7.41 1.71
CA SER A 77 -11.49 8.04 0.42
C SER A 77 -10.42 7.73 -0.62
N GLY A 78 -9.14 7.87 -0.26
CA GLY A 78 -8.02 7.56 -1.16
C GLY A 78 -8.03 6.11 -1.63
N LEU A 79 -8.24 5.14 -0.73
CA LEU A 79 -8.34 3.73 -1.10
C LEU A 79 -9.55 3.42 -1.99
N ARG A 80 -10.68 4.12 -1.82
CA ARG A 80 -11.85 3.98 -2.71
C ARG A 80 -11.61 4.59 -4.08
N ASP A 81 -10.89 5.71 -4.15
CA ASP A 81 -10.47 6.31 -5.42
C ASP A 81 -9.56 5.34 -6.18
N VAL A 82 -8.66 4.63 -5.50
CA VAL A 82 -7.80 3.60 -6.12
C VAL A 82 -8.64 2.51 -6.79
N VAL A 83 -9.67 1.98 -6.12
CA VAL A 83 -10.58 0.99 -6.73
C VAL A 83 -11.27 1.56 -7.97
N THR A 84 -11.70 2.81 -7.90
CA THR A 84 -12.35 3.51 -9.01
C THR A 84 -11.40 3.67 -10.20
N VAL A 85 -10.13 4.03 -9.95
CA VAL A 85 -9.09 4.21 -10.97
C VAL A 85 -8.66 2.89 -11.61
N LEU A 86 -8.50 1.84 -10.80
CA LEU A 86 -8.16 0.49 -11.29
C LEU A 86 -9.32 -0.13 -12.07
N GLY A 87 -10.56 0.15 -11.66
CA GLY A 87 -11.76 -0.46 -12.22
C GLY A 87 -11.86 -1.96 -11.93
N PRO A 88 -12.95 -2.60 -12.40
CA PRO A 88 -13.22 -4.02 -12.11
C PRO A 88 -12.26 -5.00 -12.78
N ALA A 89 -11.60 -4.59 -13.87
CA ALA A 89 -10.67 -5.43 -14.62
C ALA A 89 -9.21 -5.29 -14.18
N ASP A 90 -8.94 -4.53 -13.10
CA ASP A 90 -7.59 -4.17 -12.65
C ASP A 90 -6.71 -3.66 -13.79
N ARG A 91 -6.93 -2.40 -14.18
CA ARG A 91 -6.14 -1.69 -15.20
C ARG A 91 -4.62 -1.82 -14.98
N VAL A 92 -4.19 -1.98 -13.73
CA VAL A 92 -2.83 -2.38 -13.37
C VAL A 92 -2.88 -3.77 -12.73
N ALA A 93 -2.61 -4.79 -13.55
CA ALA A 93 -2.73 -6.19 -13.14
C ALA A 93 -1.87 -6.51 -11.91
N GLY A 94 -2.49 -7.09 -10.89
CA GLY A 94 -1.82 -7.50 -9.65
C GLY A 94 -1.52 -6.37 -8.67
N TYR A 95 -1.97 -5.14 -8.94
CA TYR A 95 -1.66 -4.00 -8.07
C TYR A 95 -2.35 -4.08 -6.71
N ARG A 96 -3.64 -4.45 -6.65
CA ARG A 96 -4.38 -4.66 -5.38
C ARG A 96 -3.68 -5.69 -4.49
N ARG A 97 -3.22 -6.79 -5.10
CA ARG A 97 -2.45 -7.83 -4.41
C ARG A 97 -1.13 -7.29 -3.87
N ALA A 98 -0.39 -6.51 -4.67
CA ALA A 98 0.87 -5.90 -4.24
C ALA A 98 0.64 -4.96 -3.05
N LEU A 99 -0.41 -4.13 -3.06
CA LEU A 99 -0.77 -3.26 -1.95
C LEU A 99 -1.01 -4.02 -0.65
N VAL A 100 -1.79 -5.10 -0.70
CA VAL A 100 -2.08 -5.92 0.48
C VAL A 100 -0.81 -6.63 0.99
N ARG A 101 0.08 -7.08 0.10
CA ARG A 101 1.35 -7.71 0.49
C ARG A 101 2.34 -6.75 1.10
N ILE A 102 2.44 -5.53 0.57
CA ILE A 102 3.25 -4.45 1.16
C ILE A 102 2.74 -4.16 2.57
N GLY A 103 1.42 -4.01 2.73
CA GLY A 103 0.81 -3.84 4.05
C GLY A 103 1.09 -5.02 5.00
N GLY A 104 1.00 -6.25 4.51
CA GLY A 104 1.29 -7.47 5.29
C GLY A 104 2.74 -7.55 5.76
N ALA A 105 3.70 -7.14 4.92
CA ALA A 105 5.11 -7.09 5.30
C ALA A 105 5.36 -6.12 6.46
N VAL A 106 4.79 -4.91 6.39
CA VAL A 106 4.88 -3.91 7.46
C VAL A 106 4.18 -4.40 8.73
N ALA A 107 2.97 -4.95 8.62
CA ALA A 107 2.22 -5.50 9.74
C ALA A 107 2.99 -6.63 10.45
N ARG A 108 3.72 -7.45 9.71
CA ARG A 108 4.55 -8.52 10.26
C ARG A 108 5.78 -7.99 10.99
N ALA A 109 6.44 -6.99 10.43
CA ALA A 109 7.61 -6.37 11.06
C ALA A 109 7.26 -5.66 12.38
N ARG A 110 6.03 -5.15 12.50
CA ARG A 110 5.53 -4.50 13.73
C ARG A 110 5.13 -5.47 14.82
N GLY A 111 4.77 -6.71 14.47
CA GLY A 111 4.38 -7.69 15.47
C GLY A 111 5.57 -8.35 16.17
N PRO A 112 5.30 -9.33 17.06
CA PRO A 112 6.33 -9.92 17.91
C PRO A 112 7.52 -10.44 17.12
N TYR A 113 8.72 -9.98 17.50
CA TYR A 113 10.00 -10.33 16.88
C TYR A 113 10.10 -10.01 15.38
N GLY A 114 9.20 -9.19 14.83
CA GLY A 114 9.15 -8.87 13.40
C GLY A 114 8.77 -10.03 12.49
N CYS A 115 8.25 -11.13 13.06
CA CYS A 115 8.00 -12.38 12.34
C CYS A 115 6.52 -12.75 12.26
N GLN A 116 5.66 -12.10 13.05
CA GLN A 116 4.24 -12.44 13.16
C GLN A 116 3.39 -11.19 13.03
N ILE A 117 2.21 -11.31 12.43
CA ILE A 117 1.26 -10.22 12.34
C ILE A 117 0.43 -10.20 13.63
N SER A 118 0.32 -9.04 14.28
CA SER A 118 -0.56 -8.88 15.45
C SER A 118 -2.04 -9.01 15.04
N SER A 119 -2.92 -9.44 15.96
CA SER A 119 -4.37 -9.52 15.65
C SER A 119 -4.97 -8.18 15.24
N GLU A 120 -4.47 -7.08 15.81
CA GLU A 120 -4.90 -5.72 15.49
C GLU A 120 -4.49 -5.32 14.07
N ASP A 121 -3.23 -5.54 13.70
CA ASP A 121 -2.75 -5.21 12.36
C ASP A 121 -3.33 -6.14 11.29
N LEU A 122 -3.62 -7.41 11.64
CA LEU A 122 -4.35 -8.32 10.77
C LEU A 122 -5.76 -7.78 10.47
N ASN A 123 -6.49 -7.32 11.50
CA ASN A 123 -7.81 -6.75 11.32
C ASN A 123 -7.76 -5.47 10.45
N ARG A 124 -6.78 -4.59 10.69
CA ARG A 124 -6.56 -3.41 9.84
C ARG A 124 -6.27 -3.79 8.39
N LEU A 125 -5.43 -4.79 8.17
CA LEU A 125 -5.08 -5.26 6.84
C LEU A 125 -6.29 -5.85 6.10
N LEU A 126 -7.14 -6.61 6.80
CA LEU A 126 -8.38 -7.14 6.23
C LEU A 126 -9.37 -6.02 5.86
N LEU A 127 -9.47 -4.97 6.67
CA LEU A 127 -10.28 -3.78 6.35
C LEU A 127 -9.72 -3.06 5.10
N VAL A 128 -8.40 -2.90 5.01
CA VAL A 128 -7.76 -2.34 3.81
C VAL A 128 -8.06 -3.18 2.57
N ALA A 129 -7.96 -4.50 2.66
CA ALA A 129 -8.27 -5.39 1.55
C ALA A 129 -9.74 -5.26 1.11
N GLN A 130 -10.68 -5.15 2.05
CA GLN A 130 -12.09 -4.89 1.74
C GLN A 130 -12.31 -3.52 1.08
N LEU A 131 -11.62 -2.47 1.53
CA LEU A 131 -11.70 -1.14 0.91
C LEU A 131 -11.15 -1.14 -0.52
N LEU A 132 -10.15 -1.96 -0.78
CA LEU A 132 -9.58 -2.22 -2.10
C LEU A 132 -10.42 -3.19 -2.94
N ASP A 133 -11.56 -3.68 -2.41
CA ASP A 133 -12.39 -4.69 -3.06
C ASP A 133 -11.55 -5.91 -3.51
N TYR A 134 -10.66 -6.34 -2.61
CA TYR A 134 -9.73 -7.44 -2.80
C TYR A 134 -10.00 -8.52 -1.75
N SER A 135 -10.16 -9.76 -2.20
CA SER A 135 -10.28 -10.92 -1.31
C SER A 135 -8.89 -11.56 -1.14
N PRO A 136 -8.21 -11.38 0.01
CA PRO A 136 -6.87 -11.90 0.20
C PRO A 136 -6.90 -13.43 0.25
N SER A 137 -6.03 -14.04 -0.54
CA SER A 137 -5.81 -15.49 -0.46
C SER A 137 -4.87 -15.78 0.72
N ARG A 138 -4.90 -17.02 1.26
CA ARG A 138 -4.00 -17.45 2.35
C ARG A 138 -2.50 -17.28 2.00
N ALA A 139 -2.18 -17.24 0.70
CA ALA A 139 -0.83 -17.02 0.15
C ALA A 139 -0.42 -15.53 0.07
N ASP A 140 -1.31 -14.59 0.42
CA ASP A 140 -1.00 -13.17 0.53
C ASP A 140 -0.75 -12.75 1.99
N ALA A 141 -1.06 -13.61 2.95
CA ALA A 141 -0.79 -13.44 4.38
C ALA A 141 0.48 -14.19 4.86
N ALA A 142 1.00 -15.11 4.04
CA ALA A 142 2.25 -15.84 4.25
C ALA A 142 3.42 -15.06 3.63
#